data_AF-K9YN19-F1
#
_entry.id   AF-K9YN19-F1
#
_cell.length_a   1.000
_cell.length_b   1.000
_cell.length_c   1.000
_cell.angle_alpha   90.00
_cell.angle_beta   90.00
_cell.angle_gamma   90.00
#
_symmetry.space_group_name_H-M   'P 1'
#
loop_
_entity.id
_entity.type
_entity.pdbx_description
1 polymer ?
#
loop_
_entity_poly.entity_id
_entity_poly.type
_entity_poly.pdbx_seq_one_letter_code
_entity_poly.pdbx_strand_id
1 'polypeptide(L)'
;MGALISLFLITMFSFRPKFNKKNIPPPTPKIKERPKRLVKIPFHFQRNDIVTYSEKDMKRELYKYPGLLKTLGHAYQYEIIYTSKDGRVDYWFCRDLPTTTKLLKYLNEQGWTVDWREKPFVL
;
A
#
# COMPACT_ATOMS: atom_id res chain seq x y z
N MET A 1 41.64 6.30 -81.46
CA MET A 1 42.66 5.88 -80.49
C MET A 1 42.73 6.94 -79.40
N GLY A 2 42.02 6.76 -78.29
CA GLY A 2 42.10 7.75 -77.22
C GLY A 2 41.17 7.42 -76.06
N ALA A 3 41.79 7.36 -74.88
CA ALA A 3 41.23 7.25 -73.54
C ALA A 3 40.91 5.84 -72.99
N LEU A 4 41.97 5.18 -72.51
CA LEU A 4 41.94 4.40 -71.25
C LEU A 4 42.43 5.37 -70.14
N ILE A 5 41.57 5.81 -69.24
CA ILE A 5 41.20 5.19 -67.94
C ILE A 5 42.17 5.56 -66.81
N SER A 6 41.54 6.08 -65.74
CA SER A 6 41.98 6.08 -64.34
C SER A 6 43.11 7.04 -63.95
N LEU A 7 43.16 7.57 -62.74
CA LEU A 7 42.72 7.01 -61.47
C LEU A 7 42.56 8.16 -60.46
N PHE A 8 41.50 8.12 -59.66
CA PHE A 8 41.42 8.56 -58.26
C PHE A 8 41.70 10.05 -57.91
N LEU A 9 40.71 10.69 -57.30
CA LEU A 9 40.78 10.85 -55.86
C LEU A 9 39.38 10.96 -55.22
N ILE A 10 39.17 10.07 -54.24
CA ILE A 10 38.03 9.91 -53.37
C ILE A 10 38.08 10.96 -52.26
N THR A 11 36.99 11.68 -52.00
CA THR A 11 36.77 12.33 -50.69
C THR A 11 35.31 12.20 -50.22
N MET A 12 35.11 11.16 -49.41
CA MET A 12 34.31 11.19 -48.17
C MET A 12 32.85 11.63 -48.26
N PHE A 13 31.97 10.69 -48.64
CA PHE A 13 30.56 10.74 -48.24
C PHE A 13 30.47 10.63 -46.70
N SER A 14 30.27 11.76 -46.03
CA SER A 14 29.89 11.78 -44.61
C SER A 14 28.44 11.30 -44.49
N PHE A 15 28.25 10.01 -44.20
CA PHE A 15 26.97 9.53 -43.65
C PHE A 15 26.84 10.05 -42.22
N ARG A 16 26.24 11.23 -42.04
CA ARG A 16 25.59 11.56 -40.78
C ARG A 16 24.17 11.03 -40.83
N PRO A 17 23.78 10.06 -39.99
CA PRO A 17 22.37 9.73 -39.86
C PRO A 17 21.65 10.97 -39.36
N LYS A 18 20.71 11.51 -40.14
CA LYS A 18 19.77 12.54 -39.67
C LYS A 18 18.92 11.89 -38.58
N PHE A 19 19.33 12.07 -37.33
CA PHE A 19 18.52 11.70 -36.18
C PHE A 19 17.30 12.63 -36.18
N ASN A 20 16.20 12.12 -36.72
CA ASN A 20 14.93 12.84 -36.75
C ASN A 20 14.53 13.16 -35.30
N LYS A 21 14.28 14.44 -35.01
CA LYS A 21 14.01 14.93 -33.65
C LYS A 21 12.77 14.24 -33.10
N LYS A 22 13.03 13.29 -32.20
CA LYS A 22 12.31 12.96 -30.96
C LYS A 22 10.80 13.24 -30.99
N ASN A 23 10.05 12.15 -31.08
CA ASN A 23 8.66 12.04 -30.62
C ASN A 23 8.49 12.80 -29.30
N ILE A 24 7.59 13.77 -29.29
CA ILE A 24 7.11 14.39 -28.06
C ILE A 24 6.49 13.25 -27.23
N PRO A 25 6.94 13.00 -25.99
CA PRO A 25 6.28 12.01 -25.16
C PRO A 25 4.81 12.42 -24.98
N PRO A 26 3.85 11.47 -24.97
CA PRO A 26 2.46 11.82 -24.75
C PRO A 26 2.35 12.61 -23.44
N PRO A 27 1.50 13.65 -23.37
CA PRO A 27 1.31 14.41 -22.15
C PRO A 27 0.91 13.43 -21.04
N THR A 28 1.74 13.35 -20.00
CA THR A 28 1.43 12.55 -18.83
C THR A 28 0.06 12.98 -18.33
N PRO A 29 -0.93 12.08 -18.22
CA PRO A 29 -2.21 12.45 -17.65
C PRO A 29 -1.91 13.01 -16.26
N LYS A 30 -2.42 14.21 -15.96
CA LYS A 30 -2.39 14.75 -14.60
C LYS A 30 -3.10 13.73 -13.72
N ILE A 31 -2.33 12.90 -13.02
CA ILE A 31 -2.85 12.04 -11.97
C ILE A 31 -3.48 13.02 -10.99
N LYS A 32 -4.81 13.09 -10.97
CA LYS A 32 -5.53 13.83 -9.93
C LYS A 32 -5.01 13.30 -8.61
N GLU A 33 -4.24 14.12 -7.88
CA GLU A 33 -3.78 13.75 -6.55
C GLU A 33 -5.01 13.26 -5.78
N ARG A 34 -4.93 12.05 -5.21
CA ARG A 34 -6.00 11.57 -4.34
C ARG A 34 -6.27 12.66 -3.31
N PRO A 35 -7.53 13.04 -3.06
CA PRO A 35 -7.82 14.06 -2.05
C PRO A 35 -7.15 13.61 -0.76
N LYS A 36 -6.21 14.43 -0.26
CA LYS A 36 -5.55 14.19 1.03
C LYS A 36 -6.66 14.09 2.06
N ARG A 37 -6.97 12.86 2.49
CA ARG A 37 -7.96 12.62 3.55
C ARG A 37 -7.42 13.33 4.79
N LEU A 38 -7.91 14.54 5.09
CA LEU A 38 -7.56 15.32 6.28
C LEU A 38 -8.24 14.75 7.53
N VAL A 39 -8.35 13.42 7.64
CA VAL A 39 -8.64 12.80 8.92
C VAL A 39 -7.34 12.82 9.69
N LYS A 40 -7.24 13.69 10.70
CA LYS A 40 -6.08 13.73 11.59
C LYS A 40 -6.13 12.50 12.51
N ILE A 41 -5.51 11.42 12.07
CA ILE A 41 -5.34 10.21 12.86
C ILE A 41 -4.34 10.50 13.99
N PRO A 42 -4.63 10.19 15.27
CA PRO A 42 -3.70 10.35 16.37
C PRO A 42 -2.35 9.63 16.16
N PHE A 43 -1.27 10.21 16.69
CA PHE A 43 0.10 9.73 16.45
C PHE A 43 0.35 8.25 16.85
N HIS A 44 -0.25 7.79 17.96
CA HIS A 44 -0.11 6.40 18.40
C HIS A 44 -0.68 5.41 17.38
N PHE A 45 -1.79 5.76 16.72
CA PHE A 45 -2.35 4.96 15.63
C PHE A 45 -1.57 5.09 14.33
N GLN A 46 -0.77 6.15 14.15
CA GLN A 46 0.08 6.33 12.97
C GLN A 46 1.37 5.49 13.03
N ARG A 47 1.92 5.30 14.22
CA ARG A 47 3.20 4.60 14.41
C ARG A 47 3.08 3.08 14.47
N ASN A 48 1.96 2.57 14.97
CA ASN A 48 1.81 1.15 15.26
C ASN A 48 1.11 0.42 14.12
N ASP A 49 1.72 -0.67 13.64
CA ASP A 49 1.15 -1.51 12.59
C ASP A 49 0.06 -2.46 13.09
N ILE A 50 0.09 -2.75 14.39
CA ILE A 50 -0.91 -3.54 15.12
C ILE A 50 -1.31 -2.79 16.38
N VAL A 51 -2.61 -2.76 16.66
CA VAL A 51 -3.14 -2.34 17.97
C VAL A 51 -3.99 -3.45 18.55
N THR A 52 -3.84 -3.66 19.86
CA THR A 52 -4.53 -4.71 20.60
C THR A 52 -5.43 -4.09 21.65
N TYR A 53 -6.66 -4.57 21.74
CA TYR A 53 -7.58 -4.25 22.81
C TYR A 53 -8.18 -5.54 23.39
N SER A 54 -8.25 -5.63 24.72
CA SER A 54 -9.16 -6.58 25.34
C SER A 54 -10.60 -6.10 25.17
N GLU A 55 -11.58 -6.99 25.24
CA GLU A 55 -13.00 -6.58 25.19
C GLU A 55 -13.34 -5.48 26.23
N LYS A 56 -12.76 -5.58 27.43
CA LYS A 56 -12.95 -4.58 28.49
C LYS A 56 -12.33 -3.24 28.14
N ASP A 57 -11.14 -3.23 27.58
CA ASP A 57 -10.45 -2.00 27.19
C ASP A 57 -11.12 -1.36 25.98
N MET A 58 -11.58 -2.15 25.01
CA MET A 58 -12.33 -1.68 23.86
C MET A 58 -13.60 -0.95 24.30
N LYS A 59 -14.39 -1.53 25.22
CA LYS A 59 -15.59 -0.88 25.78
C LYS A 59 -15.26 0.43 26.51
N ARG A 60 -14.18 0.43 27.29
CA ARG A 60 -13.73 1.61 28.03
C ARG A 60 -13.27 2.73 27.10
N GLU A 61 -12.50 2.41 26.06
CA GLU A 61 -12.02 3.37 25.08
C GLU A 61 -13.15 3.91 24.21
N LEU A 62 -14.12 3.07 23.82
CA LEU A 62 -15.32 3.52 23.10
C LEU A 62 -16.17 4.48 23.92
N TYR A 63 -16.29 4.24 25.24
CA TYR A 63 -17.00 5.16 26.13
C TYR A 63 -16.30 6.52 26.25
N LYS A 64 -14.96 6.52 26.37
CA LYS A 64 -14.16 7.75 26.45
C LYS A 64 -14.09 8.50 25.13
N TYR A 65 -14.03 7.76 24.03
CA TYR A 65 -13.81 8.29 22.69
C TYR A 65 -14.75 7.60 21.68
N PRO A 66 -15.98 8.13 21.50
CA PRO A 66 -16.95 7.52 20.58
C PRO A 66 -16.48 7.52 19.11
N GLY A 67 -15.50 8.37 18.77
CA GLY A 67 -14.84 8.40 17.45
C GLY A 67 -13.79 7.32 17.22
N LEU A 68 -13.57 6.40 18.17
CA LEU A 68 -12.52 5.39 18.11
C LEU A 68 -12.67 4.47 16.90
N LEU A 69 -13.84 3.88 16.68
CA LEU A 69 -14.07 2.95 15.56
C LEU A 69 -13.80 3.63 14.21
N LYS A 70 -14.22 4.87 14.06
CA LYS A 70 -13.96 5.65 12.85
C LYS A 70 -12.46 5.88 12.66
N THR A 71 -11.74 6.18 13.74
CA THR A 71 -10.28 6.37 13.71
C THR A 71 -9.56 5.07 13.36
N LEU A 72 -9.94 3.96 13.99
CA LEU A 72 -9.40 2.63 13.69
C LEU A 72 -9.68 2.24 12.25
N GLY A 73 -10.88 2.49 11.71
CA GLY A 73 -11.21 2.21 10.32
C GLY A 73 -10.53 3.12 9.29
N HIS A 74 -9.99 4.26 9.72
CA HIS A 74 -9.11 5.07 8.89
C HIS A 74 -7.65 4.64 8.98
N ALA A 75 -7.21 4.11 10.12
CA ALA A 75 -5.82 3.78 10.41
C ALA A 75 -5.46 2.32 10.07
N TYR A 76 -6.43 1.40 10.14
CA TYR A 76 -6.27 -0.04 9.99
C TYR A 76 -7.25 -0.59 8.97
N GLN A 77 -6.82 -1.62 8.24
CA GLN A 77 -7.58 -2.24 7.17
C GLN A 77 -8.27 -3.53 7.64
N TYR A 78 -7.66 -4.26 8.58
CA TYR A 78 -8.11 -5.56 9.04
C TYR A 78 -8.41 -5.56 10.53
N GLU A 79 -9.41 -6.32 10.93
CA GLU A 79 -9.71 -6.66 12.32
C GLU A 79 -9.66 -8.17 12.47
N ILE A 80 -9.02 -8.61 13.55
CA ILE A 80 -8.99 -10.00 13.98
C ILE A 80 -9.61 -10.04 15.38
N ILE A 81 -10.64 -10.84 15.54
CA ILE A 81 -11.29 -11.13 16.81
C ILE A 81 -10.90 -12.55 17.17
N TYR A 82 -10.25 -12.75 18.31
CA TYR A 82 -9.87 -14.09 18.72
C TYR A 82 -10.27 -14.35 20.17
N THR A 83 -10.59 -15.61 20.44
CA THR A 83 -10.95 -16.10 21.76
C THR A 83 -9.87 -17.05 22.24
N SER A 84 -9.19 -16.67 23.32
CA SER A 84 -8.22 -17.53 24.01
C SER A 84 -8.91 -18.76 24.62
N LYS A 85 -8.13 -19.78 24.96
CA LYS A 85 -8.62 -20.99 25.65
C LYS A 85 -9.35 -20.69 26.96
N ASP A 86 -8.99 -19.60 27.62
CA ASP A 86 -9.63 -19.14 28.85
C ASP A 86 -10.97 -18.41 28.62
N GLY A 87 -11.45 -18.36 27.38
CA GLY A 87 -12.67 -17.64 26.99
C GLY A 87 -12.51 -16.11 26.89
N ARG A 88 -11.28 -15.61 26.95
CA ARG A 88 -10.99 -14.17 26.81
C ARG A 88 -11.06 -13.76 25.34
N VAL A 89 -11.84 -12.72 25.05
CA VAL A 89 -11.99 -12.15 23.71
C VAL A 89 -11.14 -10.89 23.59
N ASP A 90 -10.27 -10.87 22.59
CA ASP A 90 -9.38 -9.77 22.26
C ASP A 90 -9.50 -9.39 20.78
N TYR A 91 -9.14 -8.15 20.49
CA TYR A 91 -9.28 -7.51 19.18
C TYR A 91 -7.90 -7.02 18.72
N TRP A 92 -7.46 -7.47 17.55
CA TRP A 92 -6.27 -6.95 16.86
C TRP A 92 -6.65 -6.19 15.61
N PHE A 93 -6.17 -4.96 15.49
CA PHE A 93 -6.36 -4.11 14.32
C PHE A 93 -5.04 -4.02 13.56
N CYS A 94 -5.05 -4.41 12.29
CA CYS A 94 -3.86 -4.54 11.46
C CYS A 94 -3.95 -3.68 10.19
N ARG A 95 -2.82 -3.13 9.75
CA ARG A 95 -2.75 -2.30 8.54
C ARG A 95 -2.69 -3.09 7.25
N ASP A 96 -1.91 -4.17 7.27
CA ASP A 96 -1.52 -4.88 6.07
C ASP A 96 -1.86 -6.38 6.15
N LEU A 97 -2.13 -6.95 4.98
CA LEU A 97 -2.44 -8.37 4.82
C LEU A 97 -1.29 -9.31 5.25
N PRO A 98 0.01 -9.02 4.96
CA PRO A 98 1.11 -9.90 5.36
C PRO A 98 1.22 -10.03 6.89
N THR A 99 0.95 -8.96 7.63
CA THR A 99 0.94 -8.97 9.09
C THR A 99 -0.26 -9.76 9.61
N THR A 100 -1.44 -9.48 9.05
CA THR A 100 -2.70 -10.18 9.38
C THR A 100 -2.56 -11.69 9.20
N THR A 101 -2.04 -12.14 8.06
CA THR A 101 -1.86 -13.58 7.76
C THR A 101 -0.88 -14.28 8.70
N LYS A 102 0.23 -13.62 9.08
CA LYS A 102 1.17 -14.14 10.08
C LYS A 102 0.49 -14.33 11.44
N LEU A 103 -0.32 -13.35 11.86
CA LEU A 103 -1.05 -13.40 13.12
C LEU A 103 -2.13 -14.50 13.11
N LEU A 104 -2.90 -14.61 12.03
CA LEU A 104 -3.88 -15.69 11.87
C LEU A 104 -3.23 -17.07 11.94
N LYS A 105 -2.07 -17.25 11.31
CA LYS A 105 -1.30 -18.50 11.40
C LYS A 105 -0.90 -18.80 12.84
N TYR A 106 -0.36 -17.81 13.55
CA TYR A 106 0.03 -17.94 14.96
C TYR A 106 -1.16 -18.34 15.84
N LEU A 107 -2.30 -17.66 15.70
CA LEU A 107 -3.50 -17.94 16.50
C LEU A 107 -4.06 -19.34 16.23
N ASN A 108 -4.02 -19.79 14.98
CA ASN A 108 -4.43 -21.14 14.60
C ASN A 108 -3.48 -22.21 15.19
N GLU A 109 -2.17 -21.96 15.20
CA GLU A 109 -1.18 -22.84 15.85
C GLU A 109 -1.41 -22.96 17.37
N GLN A 110 -1.93 -21.91 18.02
CA GLN A 110 -2.31 -21.96 19.44
C GLN A 110 -3.62 -22.72 19.71
N GLY A 111 -4.39 -23.02 18.66
CA GLY A 111 -5.73 -23.62 18.76
C GLY A 111 -6.76 -22.66 19.35
N TRP A 112 -6.63 -21.35 19.08
CA TRP A 112 -7.61 -20.36 19.48
C TRP A 112 -8.69 -20.22 18.40
N THR A 113 -9.90 -19.84 18.81
CA THR A 113 -10.98 -19.53 17.86
C THR A 113 -10.75 -18.13 17.31
N VAL A 114 -10.76 -17.98 15.99
CA VAL A 114 -10.41 -16.71 15.33
C VAL A 114 -11.42 -16.40 14.23
N ASP A 115 -11.92 -15.17 14.28
CA ASP A 115 -12.66 -14.52 13.21
C ASP A 115 -11.86 -13.32 12.71
N TRP A 116 -11.95 -13.00 11.42
CA TRP A 116 -11.31 -11.82 10.86
C TRP A 116 -12.18 -11.15 9.81
N ARG A 117 -12.02 -9.84 9.67
CA ARG A 117 -12.81 -8.99 8.78
C ARG A 117 -11.90 -7.98 8.11
N GLU A 118 -12.09 -7.79 6.80
CA GLU A 118 -11.50 -6.68 6.08
C GLU A 118 -12.49 -5.50 6.10
N LYS A 119 -12.02 -4.32 6.51
CA LYS A 119 -12.81 -3.10 6.68
C LYS A 119 -14.11 -3.33 7.46
N PRO A 120 -14.04 -3.75 8.74
CA PRO A 120 -15.24 -3.97 9.54
C PRO A 120 -16.01 -2.67 9.84
N PHE A 121 -15.36 -1.52 9.70
CA PHE A 121 -15.90 -0.21 10.05
C PHE A 121 -16.68 0.42 8.88
N VAL A 122 -17.71 -0.27 8.42
CA VAL A 122 -18.72 0.36 7.56
C VAL A 122 -19.65 1.16 8.48
N LEU A 123 -19.66 2.48 8.28
CA LEU A 123 -20.56 3.42 8.96
C LEU A 123 -22.00 3.28 8.46
#